data_AF-Q9SGS7-F1
#
_entry.id   AF-Q9SGS7-F1
#
_cell.length_a   1.000
_cell.length_b   1.000
_cell.length_c   1.000
_cell.angle_alpha   90.00
_cell.angle_beta   90.00
_cell.angle_gamma   90.00
#
_symmetry.space_group_name_H-M   'P 1'
#
loop_
_entity.id
_entity.type
_entity.pdbx_description
1 polymer ?
#
loop_
_entity_poly.entity_id
_entity_poly.type
_entity_poly.pdbx_seq_one_letter_code
_entity_poly.pdbx_strand_id
1 'polypeptide(L)'
;MYSITLTRMTVLKKLLRKFDSPVTKKTSCAIDKYDFLRCCEFAKDTQRESKVLQHIVIDVEVSTGEATNPASDPHEVEPENAFRCKLHKAKAQKGDFSNEISFSGFIHENKFSIIQIGAVSGAVCASTLARNGVSVTIFDSGRGPGGRMSQRREIGEDGKELMFDHGAPFFCVSNSDAMALVHEWESRGFVSEWKQVFGSFDCASNKFLGIQQEGDAKKYVGVPGMNSISKALCNESGVKSMFGTGIAKMEWLEEEIPWLLTDSKGENLGRFDGVVASDKNIVSPRFTQVTGLPPPLDLSLVPELATKLQNIPVLPCFSLMLAFKEPLSSIPVKGLSFKNSEILSWAHCESTKPGRSTDSERWILHSTPDYANSVIAKTGLQKLSSETLNKISEEMFKEFQCSGLVSSLPFFMKAHRW
;
A
#
# COMPACT_ATOMS: atom_id res chain seq x y z
N MET A 1 7.62 -10.22 -14.05
CA MET A 1 6.15 -10.19 -13.93
C MET A 1 5.79 -10.19 -12.45
N TYR A 2 4.95 -9.26 -12.00
CA TYR A 2 4.64 -9.07 -10.57
C TYR A 2 3.14 -9.23 -10.31
N SER A 3 2.74 -10.38 -9.76
CA SER A 3 1.56 -10.40 -8.89
C SER A 3 1.92 -9.66 -7.60
N ILE A 4 1.04 -8.77 -7.12
CA ILE A 4 1.22 -8.16 -5.80
C ILE A 4 0.74 -9.16 -4.75
N THR A 5 1.64 -10.01 -4.26
CA THR A 5 1.38 -10.74 -3.01
C THR A 5 1.38 -9.73 -1.87
N LEU A 6 0.24 -9.57 -1.18
CA LEU A 6 0.17 -8.78 0.06
C LEU A 6 0.84 -9.52 1.22
N THR A 7 2.17 -9.51 1.21
CA THR A 7 3.00 -9.93 2.34
C THR A 7 3.21 -8.75 3.30
N ARG A 8 3.12 -9.02 4.60
CA ARG A 8 3.31 -8.09 5.73
C ARG A 8 4.38 -7.00 5.47
N MET A 9 4.03 -5.74 5.71
CA MET A 9 5.03 -4.66 5.87
C MET A 9 5.92 -4.96 7.08
N THR A 10 7.11 -5.48 6.82
CA THR A 10 8.09 -5.80 7.86
C THR A 10 8.75 -4.52 8.37
N VAL A 11 8.17 -3.93 9.42
CA VAL A 11 8.82 -2.89 10.23
C VAL A 11 10.12 -3.48 10.78
N LEU A 12 11.26 -2.95 10.32
CA LEU A 12 12.56 -3.58 10.54
C LEU A 12 13.09 -3.32 11.96
N LYS A 13 12.72 -4.18 12.91
CA LYS A 13 13.22 -4.15 14.29
C LYS A 13 14.49 -5.00 14.49
N LYS A 14 15.51 -4.34 15.05
CA LYS A 14 16.63 -4.78 15.92
C LYS A 14 17.34 -3.45 16.26
N LEU A 15 17.82 -3.13 17.46
CA LEU A 15 18.42 -3.87 18.60
C LEU A 15 17.51 -3.85 19.86
N LEU A 16 17.77 -4.52 21.00
CA LEU A 16 18.93 -5.30 21.51
C LEU A 16 18.43 -6.55 22.31
N ARG A 17 19.33 -7.34 22.92
CA ARG A 17 19.04 -8.57 23.72
C ARG A 17 18.99 -8.22 25.24
N LYS A 18 18.57 -9.03 26.22
CA LYS A 18 18.42 -10.51 26.39
C LYS A 18 17.63 -10.81 27.71
N PHE A 19 17.05 -12.02 27.92
CA PHE A 19 17.16 -12.91 29.13
C PHE A 19 16.06 -14.02 29.23
N ASP A 20 16.30 -15.08 30.04
CA ASP A 20 15.70 -16.45 29.96
C ASP A 20 14.93 -16.95 31.25
N SER A 21 14.75 -18.28 31.45
CA SER A 21 13.51 -18.93 32.03
C SER A 21 13.70 -20.23 32.92
N PRO A 22 13.09 -20.49 34.14
CA PRO A 22 11.67 -20.96 34.44
C PRO A 22 10.95 -20.53 35.82
N VAL A 23 9.60 -20.25 35.89
CA VAL A 23 8.56 -20.58 36.99
C VAL A 23 7.73 -19.54 37.89
N THR A 24 6.35 -19.60 37.79
CA THR A 24 5.15 -19.32 38.72
C THR A 24 4.88 -17.98 39.51
N LYS A 25 3.68 -17.59 40.03
CA LYS A 25 2.35 -18.24 40.30
C LYS A 25 1.16 -17.20 40.47
N LYS A 26 -0.05 -17.56 40.03
CA LYS A 26 -1.44 -17.13 40.41
C LYS A 26 -1.90 -15.65 40.59
N THR A 27 -2.79 -15.24 39.66
CA THR A 27 -4.12 -14.57 39.83
C THR A 27 -4.30 -13.22 40.57
N SER A 28 -4.44 -12.15 39.78
CA SER A 28 -5.61 -11.25 39.77
C SER A 28 -5.84 -10.75 38.33
N CYS A 29 -7.01 -10.21 37.97
CA CYS A 29 -7.30 -9.78 36.60
C CYS A 29 -7.27 -8.25 36.47
N ALA A 30 -6.21 -7.73 35.85
CA ALA A 30 -6.10 -6.35 35.40
C ALA A 30 -5.41 -6.37 34.03
N ILE A 31 -5.95 -5.64 33.04
CA ILE A 31 -5.46 -5.67 31.66
C ILE A 31 -4.23 -4.76 31.57
N ASP A 32 -3.06 -5.38 31.72
CA ASP A 32 -1.76 -4.72 31.57
C ASP A 32 -1.48 -4.43 30.08
N LYS A 33 -0.57 -3.49 29.83
CA LYS A 33 -0.08 -3.03 28.51
C LYS A 33 0.39 -4.17 27.59
N TYR A 34 0.64 -5.35 28.14
CA TYR A 34 1.04 -6.56 27.41
C TYR A 34 -0.11 -7.37 26.82
N ASP A 35 -1.37 -7.20 27.25
CA ASP A 35 -2.48 -7.99 26.70
C ASP A 35 -2.84 -7.57 25.27
N PHE A 36 -2.68 -6.28 24.91
CA PHE A 36 -2.73 -5.81 23.52
C PHE A 36 -1.67 -6.49 22.62
N LEU A 37 -0.61 -7.04 23.22
CA LEU A 37 0.44 -7.80 22.52
C LEU A 37 0.25 -9.31 22.59
N ARG A 38 -0.68 -9.83 23.43
CA ARG A 38 -0.96 -11.27 23.59
C ARG A 38 -2.08 -11.80 22.69
N CYS A 39 -2.84 -10.94 22.03
CA CYS A 39 -3.66 -11.35 20.88
C CYS A 39 -2.82 -11.82 19.66
N CYS A 40 -1.48 -11.75 19.73
CA CYS A 40 -0.55 -12.11 18.67
C CYS A 40 0.43 -13.24 19.08
N GLU A 41 -0.14 -14.37 19.49
CA GLU A 41 0.47 -15.71 19.68
C GLU A 41 1.21 -16.05 21.00
N PHE A 42 1.48 -17.36 21.15
CA PHE A 42 1.71 -18.08 22.41
C PHE A 42 3.16 -18.04 22.94
N ALA A 43 3.31 -18.28 24.25
CA ALA A 43 4.59 -18.37 24.94
C ALA A 43 4.83 -19.74 25.62
N LYS A 44 6.08 -20.22 25.52
CA LYS A 44 6.77 -21.09 26.49
C LYS A 44 8.26 -20.69 26.47
N ASP A 45 8.98 -20.52 27.59
CA ASP A 45 8.58 -20.66 29.00
C ASP A 45 9.04 -19.47 29.88
N THR A 46 8.55 -19.43 31.12
CA THR A 46 8.54 -18.31 32.13
C THR A 46 9.87 -17.96 32.82
N GLN A 47 10.09 -16.81 33.50
CA GLN A 47 10.85 -16.64 34.80
C GLN A 47 10.98 -15.15 35.26
N ARG A 48 12.18 -14.77 35.75
CA ARG A 48 12.56 -13.72 36.70
C ARG A 48 14.08 -13.75 36.93
N GLU A 49 14.71 -12.58 37.05
CA GLU A 49 15.09 -12.11 38.40
C GLU A 49 14.84 -10.59 38.46
N SER A 50 14.91 -9.98 39.64
CA SER A 50 14.18 -8.73 39.93
C SER A 50 15.06 -7.54 40.32
N LYS A 51 14.59 -6.33 40.00
CA LYS A 51 14.77 -5.14 40.85
C LYS A 51 13.72 -4.06 40.58
N VAL A 52 13.55 -3.20 41.57
CA VAL A 52 12.42 -2.26 41.73
C VAL A 52 12.66 -0.95 40.98
N LEU A 53 11.62 -0.43 40.33
CA LEU A 53 11.44 1.00 40.04
C LEU A 53 9.98 1.40 40.32
N GLN A 54 9.74 2.70 40.47
CA GLN A 54 8.52 3.24 41.10
C GLN A 54 7.30 3.22 40.17
N HIS A 55 6.14 2.84 40.72
CA HIS A 55 4.85 2.88 40.02
C HIS A 55 4.07 4.15 40.36
N ILE A 56 3.41 4.73 39.36
CA ILE A 56 2.17 5.49 39.54
C ILE A 56 1.03 4.51 39.23
N VAL A 57 0.09 4.35 40.16
CA VAL A 57 -1.13 3.56 39.98
C VAL A 57 -2.28 4.53 39.66
N ILE A 58 -3.12 4.15 38.70
CA ILE A 58 -4.39 4.83 38.41
C ILE A 58 -5.46 3.74 38.49
N ASP A 59 -6.19 3.71 39.59
CA ASP A 59 -7.35 2.84 39.74
C ASP A 59 -8.52 3.39 38.92
N VAL A 60 -9.24 2.49 38.25
CA VAL A 60 -10.48 2.80 37.52
C VAL A 60 -11.55 1.84 38.01
N GLU A 61 -12.39 2.31 38.94
CA GLU A 61 -13.58 1.56 39.35
C GLU A 61 -14.58 1.52 38.18
N VAL A 62 -14.87 0.32 37.69
CA VAL A 62 -15.98 0.06 36.78
C VAL A 62 -17.11 -0.54 37.59
N SER A 63 -18.21 0.21 37.76
CA SER A 63 -19.41 -0.27 38.44
C SER A 63 -20.13 -1.31 37.58
N THR A 64 -19.79 -2.59 37.75
CA THR A 64 -20.55 -3.70 37.17
C THR A 64 -21.88 -3.85 37.91
N GLY A 65 -22.94 -3.25 37.38
CA GLY A 65 -24.30 -3.48 37.88
C GLY A 65 -24.68 -4.94 37.68
N GLU A 66 -24.96 -5.66 38.77
CA GLU A 66 -25.41 -7.05 38.69
C GLU A 66 -26.85 -7.10 38.13
N ALA A 67 -27.01 -7.72 36.96
CA ALA A 67 -28.32 -7.96 36.38
C ALA A 67 -29.02 -9.12 37.10
N THR A 68 -29.96 -8.79 37.99
CA THR A 68 -30.92 -9.75 38.53
C THR A 68 -32.05 -10.00 37.53
N ASN A 69 -32.61 -11.22 37.56
CA ASN A 69 -33.49 -11.77 36.51
C ASN A 69 -35.00 -11.49 36.80
N PRO A 70 -35.97 -11.79 35.91
CA PRO A 70 -36.77 -10.73 35.29
C PRO A 70 -38.27 -10.74 35.67
N ALA A 71 -38.93 -9.58 35.57
CA ALA A 71 -40.39 -9.46 35.57
C ALA A 71 -40.89 -8.13 34.92
N SER A 72 -42.10 -8.19 34.34
CA SER A 72 -43.07 -7.11 34.05
C SER A 72 -42.67 -5.86 33.21
N ASP A 73 -43.22 -5.85 31.98
CA ASP A 73 -43.75 -4.74 31.16
C ASP A 73 -42.91 -3.53 30.69
N PRO A 74 -43.26 -2.91 29.53
CA PRO A 74 -42.45 -1.88 28.88
C PRO A 74 -43.10 -0.48 28.81
N HIS A 75 -42.43 0.56 29.31
CA HIS A 75 -42.65 1.95 28.88
C HIS A 75 -41.35 2.79 28.95
N GLU A 76 -41.12 3.56 27.89
CA GLU A 76 -40.31 4.80 27.71
C GLU A 76 -39.18 5.17 28.72
N VAL A 77 -37.92 5.17 28.26
CA VAL A 77 -36.89 6.21 28.55
C VAL A 77 -35.94 6.35 27.33
N GLU A 78 -35.42 7.56 27.08
CA GLU A 78 -34.51 7.92 25.98
C GLU A 78 -33.01 7.55 26.20
N PRO A 79 -32.16 7.54 25.15
CA PRO A 79 -30.76 7.09 25.24
C PRO A 79 -29.73 8.20 25.59
N GLU A 80 -29.59 8.55 26.88
CA GLU A 80 -28.46 9.39 27.35
C GLU A 80 -27.20 8.57 27.69
N ASN A 81 -26.29 8.37 26.72
CA ASN A 81 -24.93 7.87 26.96
C ASN A 81 -23.88 9.01 26.94
N ALA A 82 -24.11 10.03 27.78
CA ALA A 82 -23.23 11.18 27.92
C ALA A 82 -22.03 10.88 28.86
N PHE A 83 -20.95 10.32 28.30
CA PHE A 83 -19.72 10.03 29.06
C PHE A 83 -19.10 11.30 29.68
N ARG A 84 -19.19 11.43 31.02
CA ARG A 84 -18.80 12.63 31.77
C ARG A 84 -17.70 12.32 32.79
N CYS A 85 -16.44 12.26 32.33
CA CYS A 85 -15.30 11.96 33.19
C CYS A 85 -15.00 13.12 34.17
N LYS A 86 -14.95 12.83 35.47
CA LYS A 86 -14.49 13.75 36.53
C LYS A 86 -13.14 13.29 37.07
N LEU A 87 -12.09 14.07 36.81
CA LEU A 87 -10.75 13.79 37.34
C LEU A 87 -10.59 14.37 38.76
N HIS A 88 -10.53 13.51 39.78
CA HIS A 88 -10.20 13.92 41.15
C HIS A 88 -8.69 14.00 41.35
N LYS A 89 -8.16 15.18 41.75
CA LYS A 89 -6.76 15.31 42.20
C LYS A 89 -6.57 14.65 43.56
N ALA A 90 -5.64 13.70 43.67
CA ALA A 90 -5.12 13.25 44.94
C ALA A 90 -4.37 14.39 45.65
N LYS A 91 -4.55 14.52 46.98
CA LYS A 91 -3.85 15.52 47.80
C LYS A 91 -2.48 14.99 48.25
N ALA A 92 -1.42 15.76 48.02
CA ALA A 92 -0.27 15.75 48.91
C ALA A 92 -0.65 16.39 50.26
N GLN A 93 -0.02 15.99 51.37
CA GLN A 93 -0.39 16.51 52.69
C GLN A 93 0.20 17.91 52.96
N LYS A 94 -0.68 18.80 53.45
CA LYS A 94 -0.42 20.05 54.19
C LYS A 94 0.82 20.87 53.80
N GLY A 95 0.62 21.75 52.81
CA GLY A 95 1.15 23.12 52.85
C GLY A 95 0.03 24.05 52.37
N ASP A 96 -0.34 25.07 53.15
CA ASP A 96 -1.30 26.08 52.70
C ASP A 96 -0.62 27.02 51.71
N PHE A 97 -1.14 27.09 50.49
CA PHE A 97 -1.20 28.32 49.69
C PHE A 97 -2.26 28.19 48.60
N SER A 98 -3.24 29.10 48.60
CA SER A 98 -4.27 29.20 47.59
C SER A 98 -3.74 29.89 46.34
N ASN A 99 -3.75 29.20 45.20
CA ASN A 99 -3.65 29.80 43.87
C ASN A 99 -4.46 28.96 42.87
N GLU A 100 -5.32 29.61 42.09
CA GLU A 100 -5.97 28.96 40.96
C GLU A 100 -4.95 28.77 39.83
N ILE A 101 -4.55 27.52 39.58
CA ILE A 101 -3.82 27.17 38.36
C ILE A 101 -4.83 26.72 37.33
N SER A 102 -5.30 27.67 36.52
CA SER A 102 -6.08 27.42 35.32
C SER A 102 -5.21 26.66 34.31
N PHE A 103 -5.42 25.35 34.20
CA PHE A 103 -4.83 24.54 33.12
C PHE A 103 -5.54 24.84 31.80
N SER A 104 -5.24 26.00 31.20
CA SER A 104 -5.41 26.24 29.77
C SER A 104 -4.35 25.47 28.98
N GLY A 105 -4.31 24.15 29.20
CA GLY A 105 -3.46 23.25 28.43
C GLY A 105 -3.97 23.21 27.02
N PHE A 106 -3.20 23.74 26.07
CA PHE A 106 -3.50 23.60 24.66
C PHE A 106 -3.65 22.12 24.32
N ILE A 107 -4.78 21.74 23.74
CA ILE A 107 -4.85 20.49 22.98
C ILE A 107 -3.92 20.73 21.78
N HIS A 108 -2.71 20.19 21.85
CA HIS A 108 -1.89 20.05 20.66
C HIS A 108 -2.66 19.15 19.69
N GLU A 109 -3.09 19.74 18.57
CA GLU A 109 -3.50 19.00 17.39
C GLU A 109 -2.26 18.21 16.91
N ASN A 110 -2.09 16.98 17.39
CA ASN A 110 -0.92 16.17 17.08
C ASN A 110 -0.93 15.83 15.57
N LYS A 111 -0.11 16.58 14.82
CA LYS A 111 -0.05 16.59 13.34
C LYS A 111 0.92 15.53 12.84
N PHE A 112 0.58 14.30 13.23
CA PHE A 112 1.41 13.12 13.06
C PHE A 112 1.73 12.78 11.59
N SER A 113 2.78 11.97 11.46
CA SER A 113 3.08 11.05 10.35
C SER A 113 2.91 11.57 8.93
N ILE A 114 4.05 11.97 8.35
CA ILE A 114 4.28 11.90 6.90
C ILE A 114 4.19 10.44 6.48
N ILE A 115 3.55 10.18 5.33
CA ILE A 115 3.89 9.00 4.55
C ILE A 115 4.18 9.41 3.10
N GLN A 116 5.37 9.06 2.58
CA GLN A 116 5.63 9.16 1.14
C GLN A 116 5.08 7.90 0.46
N ILE A 117 4.09 8.08 -0.44
CA ILE A 117 3.29 6.99 -1.00
C ILE A 117 2.96 7.19 -2.48
N GLY A 118 3.59 6.37 -3.32
CA GLY A 118 3.13 6.06 -4.68
C GLY A 118 2.72 4.58 -4.79
N ALA A 119 1.82 4.09 -3.93
CA ALA A 119 1.40 2.67 -3.89
C ALA A 119 0.19 2.41 -2.98
N VAL A 120 -0.33 1.17 -2.99
CA VAL A 120 -1.29 0.67 -1.99
C VAL A 120 -0.69 0.53 -0.59
N SER A 121 0.59 0.15 -0.46
CA SER A 121 1.25 -0.15 0.83
C SER A 121 1.12 0.99 1.83
N GLY A 122 1.47 2.20 1.40
CA GLY A 122 1.31 3.39 2.22
C GLY A 122 -0.15 3.82 2.39
N ALA A 123 -1.00 3.67 1.38
CA ALA A 123 -2.41 4.08 1.48
C ALA A 123 -3.16 3.27 2.56
N VAL A 124 -2.83 1.97 2.67
CA VAL A 124 -3.25 1.12 3.80
C VAL A 124 -2.70 1.68 5.11
N CYS A 125 -1.40 1.95 5.20
CA CYS A 125 -0.77 2.48 6.42
C CYS A 125 -1.40 3.82 6.88
N ALA A 126 -1.70 4.73 5.95
CA ALA A 126 -2.35 6.01 6.22
C ALA A 126 -3.77 5.81 6.76
N SER A 127 -4.58 4.99 6.09
CA SER A 127 -5.94 4.65 6.53
C SER A 127 -5.94 3.96 7.90
N THR A 128 -5.02 3.01 8.14
CA THR A 128 -4.86 2.34 9.44
C THR A 128 -4.51 3.32 10.56
N LEU A 129 -3.57 4.25 10.33
CA LEU A 129 -3.21 5.27 11.30
C LEU A 129 -4.38 6.24 11.57
N ALA A 130 -5.04 6.74 10.53
CA ALA A 130 -6.17 7.65 10.64
C ALA A 130 -7.37 7.05 11.40
N ARG A 131 -7.67 5.76 11.16
CA ARG A 131 -8.67 4.99 11.94
C ARG A 131 -8.32 4.83 13.43
N ASN A 132 -7.05 5.03 13.81
CA ASN A 132 -6.59 5.04 15.20
C ASN A 132 -6.42 6.47 15.76
N GLY A 133 -7.05 7.48 15.14
CA GLY A 133 -7.02 8.88 15.59
C GLY A 133 -5.71 9.63 15.29
N VAL A 134 -4.82 9.04 14.52
CA VAL A 134 -3.55 9.65 14.11
C VAL A 134 -3.80 10.47 12.84
N SER A 135 -3.67 11.79 12.89
CA SER A 135 -3.66 12.62 11.66
C SER A 135 -2.56 12.14 10.71
N VAL A 136 -2.80 12.09 9.41
CA VAL A 136 -1.79 11.66 8.42
C VAL A 136 -1.76 12.60 7.23
N THR A 137 -0.55 12.97 6.77
CA THR A 137 -0.36 13.59 5.45
C THR A 137 0.39 12.66 4.50
N ILE A 138 -0.25 12.30 3.40
CA ILE A 138 0.32 11.54 2.29
C ILE A 138 0.97 12.50 1.29
N PHE A 139 2.18 12.19 0.84
CA PHE A 139 2.84 12.89 -0.27
C PHE A 139 3.19 11.91 -1.41
N ASP A 140 2.83 12.27 -2.64
CA ASP A 140 3.13 11.50 -3.86
C ASP A 140 3.58 12.43 -5.00
N SER A 141 4.62 12.04 -5.74
CA SER A 141 4.99 12.71 -7.00
C SER A 141 4.03 12.37 -8.14
N GLY A 142 3.29 11.27 -8.01
CA GLY A 142 2.15 10.93 -8.86
C GLY A 142 1.03 11.96 -8.75
N ARG A 143 0.39 12.29 -9.88
CA ARG A 143 -0.72 13.25 -9.97
C ARG A 143 -2.06 12.72 -9.43
N GLY A 144 -2.04 11.62 -8.69
CA GLY A 144 -3.23 10.92 -8.21
C GLY A 144 -2.90 9.50 -7.73
N PRO A 145 -3.79 8.88 -6.95
CA PRO A 145 -3.50 7.66 -6.19
C PRO A 145 -3.29 6.41 -7.06
N GLY A 146 -2.47 5.49 -6.55
CA GLY A 146 -2.30 4.13 -7.05
C GLY A 146 -0.85 3.73 -7.34
N GLY A 147 -0.05 4.65 -7.91
CA GLY A 147 1.34 4.36 -8.28
C GLY A 147 1.48 3.15 -9.22
N ARG A 148 2.08 2.05 -8.77
CA ARG A 148 2.12 0.78 -9.54
C ARG A 148 0.74 0.10 -9.74
N MET A 149 -0.29 0.57 -9.05
CA MET A 149 -1.70 0.22 -9.27
C MET A 149 -2.47 1.33 -9.99
N SER A 150 -1.79 2.35 -10.53
CA SER A 150 -2.46 3.46 -11.23
C SER A 150 -3.11 3.02 -12.54
N GLN A 151 -4.32 3.54 -12.79
CA GLN A 151 -5.02 3.38 -14.05
C GLN A 151 -4.65 4.53 -14.98
N ARG A 152 -4.27 4.20 -16.21
CA ARG A 152 -3.96 5.15 -17.27
C ARG A 152 -5.23 5.54 -18.01
N ARG A 153 -5.43 6.85 -18.24
CA ARG A 153 -6.41 7.38 -19.19
C ARG A 153 -5.68 7.83 -20.46
N GLU A 154 -6.22 7.45 -21.60
CA GLU A 154 -5.82 7.88 -22.94
C GLU A 154 -7.10 8.12 -23.76
N ILE A 155 -7.00 8.80 -24.90
CA ILE A 155 -8.14 9.08 -25.80
C ILE A 155 -7.91 8.29 -27.10
N GLY A 156 -8.93 7.59 -27.58
CA GLY A 156 -8.91 6.87 -28.85
C GLY A 156 -9.09 7.81 -30.06
N GLU A 157 -8.80 7.31 -31.26
CA GLU A 157 -9.00 8.07 -32.51
C GLU A 157 -10.48 8.42 -32.76
N ASP A 158 -11.40 7.64 -32.18
CA ASP A 158 -12.85 7.90 -32.17
C ASP A 158 -13.31 8.86 -31.08
N GLY A 159 -12.37 9.48 -30.35
CA GLY A 159 -12.63 10.44 -29.28
C GLY A 159 -13.05 9.84 -27.93
N LYS A 160 -13.17 8.50 -27.81
CA LYS A 160 -13.60 7.87 -26.56
C LYS A 160 -12.46 7.72 -25.54
N GLU A 161 -12.81 7.69 -24.26
CA GLU A 161 -11.83 7.42 -23.20
C GLU A 161 -11.44 5.94 -23.13
N LEU A 162 -10.14 5.67 -23.22
CA LEU A 162 -9.55 4.35 -22.99
C LEU A 162 -8.88 4.32 -21.61
N MET A 163 -9.35 3.41 -20.76
CA MET A 163 -8.84 3.21 -19.40
C MET A 163 -8.07 1.88 -19.33
N PHE A 164 -6.88 1.91 -18.72
CA PHE A 164 -5.95 0.77 -18.71
C PHE A 164 -5.25 0.61 -17.34
N ASP A 165 -5.34 -0.54 -16.68
CA ASP A 165 -4.52 -0.84 -15.49
C ASP A 165 -3.09 -1.24 -15.90
N HIS A 166 -2.33 -0.28 -16.44
CA HIS A 166 -1.01 -0.49 -17.07
C HIS A 166 0.15 -0.93 -16.15
N GLY A 167 -0.15 -1.27 -14.89
CA GLY A 167 0.83 -1.65 -13.86
C GLY A 167 0.54 -3.04 -13.30
N ALA A 168 0.03 -3.12 -12.08
CA ALA A 168 -0.39 -4.37 -11.46
C ALA A 168 -1.62 -4.96 -12.20
N PRO A 169 -1.53 -6.19 -12.76
CA PRO A 169 -2.61 -6.77 -13.54
C PRO A 169 -3.77 -7.24 -12.65
N PHE A 170 -3.43 -7.86 -11.52
CA PHE A 170 -4.29 -8.37 -10.44
C PHE A 170 -3.41 -8.58 -9.20
N PHE A 171 -4.03 -8.95 -8.08
CA PHE A 171 -3.34 -9.42 -6.89
C PHE A 171 -3.93 -10.74 -6.37
N CYS A 172 -3.10 -11.55 -5.71
CA CYS A 172 -3.52 -12.76 -5.01
C CYS A 172 -3.17 -12.61 -3.52
N VAL A 173 -3.98 -13.21 -2.66
CA VAL A 173 -3.80 -13.14 -1.20
C VAL A 173 -3.86 -14.54 -0.59
N SER A 174 -2.94 -14.83 0.32
CA SER A 174 -2.78 -16.11 1.01
C SER A 174 -2.61 -15.98 2.54
N ASN A 175 -2.51 -14.76 3.06
CA ASN A 175 -2.48 -14.46 4.49
C ASN A 175 -3.89 -14.06 4.98
N SER A 176 -4.27 -14.53 6.17
CA SER A 176 -5.56 -14.29 6.83
C SER A 176 -5.90 -12.80 6.99
N ASP A 177 -4.90 -12.02 7.39
CA ASP A 177 -5.09 -10.64 7.84
C ASP A 177 -5.28 -9.72 6.62
N ALA A 178 -4.51 -9.98 5.57
CA ALA A 178 -4.71 -9.41 4.24
C ALA A 178 -6.04 -9.88 3.60
N MET A 179 -6.50 -11.12 3.83
CA MET A 179 -7.82 -11.56 3.37
C MET A 179 -8.96 -10.81 4.06
N ALA A 180 -8.84 -10.51 5.36
CA ALA A 180 -9.82 -9.68 6.07
C ALA A 180 -9.91 -8.26 5.48
N LEU A 181 -8.77 -7.65 5.13
CA LEU A 181 -8.74 -6.37 4.41
C LEU A 181 -9.39 -6.47 3.02
N VAL A 182 -9.16 -7.57 2.28
CA VAL A 182 -9.83 -7.78 0.98
C VAL A 182 -11.34 -7.86 1.14
N HIS A 183 -11.86 -8.59 2.13
CA HIS A 183 -13.30 -8.67 2.37
C HIS A 183 -13.91 -7.34 2.85
N GLU A 184 -13.16 -6.51 3.60
CA GLU A 184 -13.57 -5.11 3.84
C GLU A 184 -13.69 -4.35 2.51
N TRP A 185 -12.71 -4.46 1.61
CA TRP A 185 -12.71 -3.74 0.34
C TRP A 185 -13.74 -4.28 -0.67
N GLU A 186 -14.05 -5.57 -0.64
CA GLU A 186 -15.14 -6.19 -1.43
C GLU A 186 -16.51 -5.71 -0.91
N SER A 187 -16.76 -5.74 0.40
CA SER A 187 -18.02 -5.26 0.98
C SER A 187 -18.25 -3.76 0.76
N ARG A 188 -17.18 -2.97 0.60
CA ARG A 188 -17.22 -1.54 0.22
C ARG A 188 -17.22 -1.31 -1.30
N GLY A 189 -17.21 -2.36 -2.13
CA GLY A 189 -17.24 -2.28 -3.60
C GLY A 189 -15.95 -1.79 -4.27
N PHE A 190 -14.85 -1.68 -3.53
CA PHE A 190 -13.56 -1.22 -4.07
C PHE A 190 -12.81 -2.34 -4.82
N VAL A 191 -13.13 -3.60 -4.54
CA VAL A 191 -12.48 -4.82 -5.05
C VAL A 191 -13.52 -5.81 -5.53
N SER A 192 -13.15 -6.63 -6.51
CA SER A 192 -13.90 -7.82 -6.89
C SER A 192 -12.97 -8.95 -7.35
N GLU A 193 -13.40 -10.19 -7.17
CA GLU A 193 -12.76 -11.37 -7.75
C GLU A 193 -12.89 -11.37 -9.28
N TRP A 194 -11.76 -11.37 -9.99
CA TRP A 194 -11.70 -11.39 -11.44
C TRP A 194 -11.74 -12.83 -11.96
N LYS A 195 -12.96 -13.37 -12.03
CA LYS A 195 -13.25 -14.72 -12.51
C LYS A 195 -13.09 -14.80 -14.03
N GLN A 196 -11.96 -15.34 -14.47
CA GLN A 196 -11.60 -15.55 -15.88
C GLN A 196 -10.75 -16.81 -16.02
N VAL A 197 -10.65 -17.31 -17.26
CA VAL A 197 -9.76 -18.42 -17.61
C VAL A 197 -8.35 -17.90 -17.88
N PHE A 198 -7.34 -18.57 -17.31
CA PHE A 198 -5.93 -18.22 -17.46
C PHE A 198 -5.13 -19.34 -18.15
N GLY A 199 -3.94 -19.06 -18.66
CA GLY A 199 -3.11 -20.08 -19.29
C GLY A 199 -1.61 -19.77 -19.35
N SER A 200 -0.85 -20.70 -19.92
CA SER A 200 0.53 -20.47 -20.32
C SER A 200 0.73 -20.86 -21.77
N PHE A 201 1.31 -19.94 -22.55
CA PHE A 201 1.66 -20.13 -23.95
C PHE A 201 3.17 -20.27 -24.10
N ASP A 202 3.63 -21.19 -24.94
CA ASP A 202 5.03 -21.39 -25.27
C ASP A 202 5.30 -20.92 -26.71
N CYS A 203 6.15 -19.89 -26.84
CA CYS A 203 6.54 -19.34 -28.14
C CYS A 203 7.50 -20.25 -28.92
N ALA A 204 8.16 -21.22 -28.27
CA ALA A 204 9.04 -22.16 -28.96
C ALA A 204 8.25 -23.25 -29.73
N SER A 205 7.11 -23.71 -29.20
CA SER A 205 6.23 -24.68 -29.86
C SER A 205 4.94 -24.09 -30.44
N ASN A 206 4.68 -22.78 -30.22
CA ASN A 206 3.46 -22.05 -30.56
C ASN A 206 2.17 -22.73 -30.06
N LYS A 207 2.18 -23.16 -28.79
CA LYS A 207 1.07 -23.91 -28.16
C LYS A 207 0.80 -23.43 -26.74
N PHE A 208 -0.43 -23.61 -26.30
CA PHE A 208 -0.75 -23.55 -24.87
C PHE A 208 -0.22 -24.80 -24.17
N LEU A 209 0.62 -24.61 -23.15
CA LEU A 209 1.11 -25.67 -22.26
C LEU A 209 0.05 -26.14 -21.26
N GLY A 210 -0.96 -25.30 -21.03
CA GLY A 210 -2.07 -25.59 -20.13
C GLY A 210 -3.02 -24.40 -20.02
N ILE A 211 -4.28 -24.71 -19.76
CA ILE A 211 -5.35 -23.74 -19.49
C ILE A 211 -5.85 -24.03 -18.07
N GLN A 212 -5.73 -23.05 -17.19
CA GLN A 212 -6.21 -23.10 -15.81
C GLN A 212 -7.68 -22.64 -15.78
N GLN A 213 -8.58 -23.63 -15.73
CA GLN A 213 -9.97 -23.43 -15.31
C GLN A 213 -10.06 -23.87 -13.84
N GLU A 214 -10.30 -22.91 -12.95
CA GLU A 214 -10.69 -23.03 -11.53
C GLU A 214 -9.83 -23.95 -10.61
N GLY A 215 -9.20 -23.35 -9.59
CA GLY A 215 -8.46 -24.08 -8.54
C GLY A 215 -7.27 -23.30 -7.96
N ASP A 216 -6.64 -22.46 -8.78
CA ASP A 216 -5.59 -21.54 -8.36
C ASP A 216 -6.11 -20.43 -7.42
N ALA A 217 -5.22 -19.87 -6.60
CA ALA A 217 -5.55 -18.78 -5.67
C ALA A 217 -6.29 -17.62 -6.35
N LYS A 218 -7.38 -17.17 -5.70
CA LYS A 218 -8.26 -16.11 -6.21
C LYS A 218 -7.47 -14.87 -6.64
N LYS A 219 -7.86 -14.33 -7.79
CA LYS A 219 -7.27 -13.15 -8.42
C LYS A 219 -8.23 -11.98 -8.23
N TYR A 220 -7.79 -10.94 -7.54
CA TYR A 220 -8.60 -9.76 -7.22
C TYR A 220 -8.14 -8.55 -8.02
N VAL A 221 -9.08 -7.67 -8.32
CA VAL A 221 -8.82 -6.38 -8.99
C VAL A 221 -9.61 -5.26 -8.33
N GLY A 222 -9.05 -4.05 -8.30
CA GLY A 222 -9.82 -2.86 -7.89
C GLY A 222 -10.92 -2.54 -8.90
N VAL A 223 -12.04 -1.95 -8.47
CA VAL A 223 -13.24 -1.66 -9.30
C VAL A 223 -13.64 -0.19 -9.14
N PRO A 224 -13.91 0.58 -10.22
CA PRO A 224 -13.82 0.23 -11.66
C PRO A 224 -12.40 0.28 -12.24
N GLY A 225 -11.37 0.58 -11.43
CA GLY A 225 -9.96 0.55 -11.83
C GLY A 225 -9.07 0.01 -10.72
N MET A 226 -7.86 -0.47 -11.04
CA MET A 226 -6.95 -1.03 -10.01
C MET A 226 -6.60 0.01 -8.93
N ASN A 227 -6.62 1.29 -9.28
CA ASN A 227 -6.34 2.38 -8.36
C ASN A 227 -7.49 2.70 -7.39
N SER A 228 -8.68 2.11 -7.55
CA SER A 228 -9.84 2.38 -6.68
C SER A 228 -9.55 2.11 -5.20
N ILE A 229 -8.76 1.07 -4.91
CA ILE A 229 -8.32 0.72 -3.54
C ILE A 229 -7.54 1.90 -2.93
N SER A 230 -6.47 2.34 -3.61
CA SER A 230 -5.69 3.51 -3.16
C SER A 230 -6.53 4.79 -3.15
N LYS A 231 -7.43 4.99 -4.13
CA LYS A 231 -8.31 6.17 -4.19
C LYS A 231 -9.25 6.24 -3.00
N ALA A 232 -9.84 5.12 -2.58
CA ALA A 232 -10.67 5.09 -1.38
C ALA A 232 -9.85 5.37 -0.11
N LEU A 233 -8.76 4.63 0.08
CA LEU A 233 -7.91 4.74 1.28
C LEU A 233 -7.28 6.13 1.46
N CYS A 234 -6.91 6.81 0.36
CA CYS A 234 -6.41 8.19 0.34
C CYS A 234 -7.48 9.27 0.64
N ASN A 235 -8.76 8.90 0.75
CA ASN A 235 -9.89 9.79 1.07
C ASN A 235 -10.63 9.35 2.35
N GLU A 236 -10.05 8.47 3.17
CA GLU A 236 -10.58 8.12 4.49
C GLU A 236 -10.47 9.32 5.45
N SER A 237 -11.39 9.42 6.40
CA SER A 237 -11.35 10.49 7.42
C SER A 237 -10.03 10.47 8.19
N GLY A 238 -9.42 11.64 8.39
CA GLY A 238 -8.09 11.81 9.00
C GLY A 238 -6.91 11.72 8.03
N VAL A 239 -7.12 11.35 6.76
CA VAL A 239 -6.08 11.30 5.73
C VAL A 239 -6.11 12.55 4.84
N LYS A 240 -5.03 13.34 4.87
CA LYS A 240 -4.78 14.44 3.92
C LYS A 240 -3.87 13.96 2.78
N SER A 241 -4.29 14.08 1.53
CA SER A 241 -3.50 13.61 0.38
C SER A 241 -2.95 14.75 -0.50
N MET A 242 -1.62 14.79 -0.67
CA MET A 242 -0.88 15.79 -1.45
C MET A 242 -0.27 15.12 -2.70
N PHE A 243 -1.02 15.11 -3.80
CA PHE A 243 -0.60 14.55 -5.09
C PHE A 243 0.13 15.59 -5.96
N GLY A 244 1.13 15.15 -6.73
CA GLY A 244 2.02 16.03 -7.50
C GLY A 244 3.09 16.73 -6.65
N THR A 245 3.31 16.26 -5.42
CA THR A 245 4.26 16.77 -4.44
C THR A 245 5.31 15.70 -4.16
N GLY A 246 6.34 15.65 -4.99
CA GLY A 246 7.50 14.79 -4.75
C GLY A 246 8.38 15.38 -3.65
N ILE A 247 8.67 14.60 -2.60
CA ILE A 247 9.65 14.98 -1.58
C ILE A 247 11.06 14.92 -2.19
N ALA A 248 11.87 15.95 -1.94
CA ALA A 248 13.27 16.01 -2.34
C ALA A 248 14.24 16.04 -1.15
N LYS A 249 13.77 16.40 0.06
CA LYS A 249 14.59 16.40 1.27
C LYS A 249 13.73 16.09 2.50
N MET A 250 14.28 15.27 3.39
CA MET A 250 13.75 14.92 4.71
C MET A 250 14.86 15.22 5.73
N GLU A 251 14.67 16.23 6.58
CA GLU A 251 15.67 16.66 7.55
C GLU A 251 15.21 16.34 8.97
N TRP A 252 16.13 15.79 9.77
CA TRP A 252 15.92 15.63 11.21
C TRP A 252 16.49 16.84 11.95
N LEU A 253 15.68 17.46 12.80
CA LEU A 253 16.02 18.62 13.62
C LEU A 253 15.92 18.23 15.11
N GLU A 254 16.79 18.80 15.96
CA GLU A 254 16.82 18.54 17.40
C GLU A 254 15.76 19.36 18.16
N GLU A 255 14.49 19.17 17.78
CA GLU A 255 13.33 19.93 18.26
C GLU A 255 12.11 19.01 18.45
N GLU A 256 11.05 19.50 19.12
CA GLU A 256 9.85 18.71 19.47
C GLU A 256 9.14 18.07 18.26
N ILE A 257 9.15 18.76 17.11
CA ILE A 257 8.59 18.27 15.85
C ILE A 257 9.75 18.11 14.84
N PRO A 258 10.44 16.94 14.83
CA PRO A 258 11.80 16.84 14.32
C PRO A 258 11.90 16.78 12.79
N TRP A 259 10.89 16.28 12.07
CA TRP A 259 11.00 16.11 10.62
C TRP A 259 10.55 17.36 9.86
N LEU A 260 11.50 18.02 9.19
CA LEU A 260 11.23 19.06 8.19
C LEU A 260 11.23 18.45 6.78
N LEU A 261 10.26 18.84 5.95
CA LEU A 261 10.15 18.40 4.55
C LEU A 261 10.28 19.52 3.53
N THR A 262 10.96 19.22 2.43
CA THR A 262 11.07 20.09 1.25
C THR A 262 10.67 19.33 -0.02
N ASP A 263 9.84 19.96 -0.86
CA ASP A 263 9.39 19.40 -2.15
C ASP A 263 10.46 19.56 -3.26
N SER A 264 10.23 18.90 -4.41
CA SER A 264 11.12 18.92 -5.57
C SER A 264 11.25 20.28 -6.30
N LYS A 265 10.61 21.34 -5.82
CA LYS A 265 10.75 22.73 -6.28
C LYS A 265 11.52 23.59 -5.27
N GLY A 266 11.74 23.08 -4.05
CA GLY A 266 12.31 23.84 -2.92
C GLY A 266 11.26 24.36 -1.92
N GLU A 267 9.98 24.04 -2.09
CA GLU A 267 8.92 24.51 -1.19
C GLU A 267 8.94 23.77 0.15
N ASN A 268 8.81 24.50 1.26
CA ASN A 268 8.69 23.94 2.60
C ASN A 268 7.28 23.37 2.81
N LEU A 269 7.20 22.07 3.08
CA LEU A 269 5.94 21.32 3.22
C LEU A 269 5.44 21.24 4.67
N GLY A 270 6.18 21.81 5.62
CA GLY A 270 5.87 21.81 7.05
C GLY A 270 6.74 20.87 7.87
N ARG A 271 6.40 20.77 9.16
CA ARG A 271 7.08 19.93 10.15
C ARG A 271 6.14 18.85 10.67
N PHE A 272 6.69 17.68 10.97
CA PHE A 272 5.91 16.49 11.35
C PHE A 272 6.64 15.65 12.42
N ASP A 273 5.86 14.94 13.24
CA ASP A 273 6.38 14.15 14.37
C ASP A 273 7.09 12.85 13.91
N GLY A 274 6.85 12.40 12.68
CA GLY A 274 7.36 11.13 12.17
C GLY A 274 7.26 10.98 10.64
N VAL A 275 8.08 10.08 10.10
CA VAL A 275 8.11 9.68 8.68
C VAL A 275 7.90 8.18 8.55
N VAL A 276 7.00 7.78 7.65
CA VAL A 276 6.92 6.42 7.12
C VAL A 276 7.25 6.45 5.62
N ALA A 277 8.28 5.73 5.22
CA ALA A 277 8.68 5.60 3.81
C ALA A 277 8.09 4.31 3.21
N SER A 278 7.28 4.43 2.15
CA SER A 278 6.64 3.27 1.50
C SER A 278 7.20 2.91 0.10
N ASP A 279 8.22 3.65 -0.37
CA ASP A 279 8.96 3.42 -1.61
C ASP A 279 10.48 3.45 -1.32
N LYS A 280 11.25 2.52 -1.90
CA LYS A 280 12.72 2.49 -1.74
C LYS A 280 13.43 3.65 -2.45
N ASN A 281 12.75 4.35 -3.37
CA ASN A 281 13.36 5.46 -4.11
C ASN A 281 13.87 6.60 -3.20
N ILE A 282 13.32 6.74 -1.98
CA ILE A 282 13.74 7.78 -1.01
C ILE A 282 15.22 7.69 -0.58
N VAL A 283 15.87 6.53 -0.78
CA VAL A 283 17.27 6.27 -0.44
C VAL A 283 18.07 5.71 -1.63
N SER A 284 17.47 5.64 -2.82
CA SER A 284 18.08 4.98 -3.97
C SER A 284 18.88 5.95 -4.83
N PRO A 285 20.12 5.62 -5.24
CA PRO A 285 20.87 6.41 -6.23
C PRO A 285 20.14 6.58 -7.58
N ARG A 286 19.15 5.72 -7.88
CA ARG A 286 18.25 5.90 -9.03
C ARG A 286 17.44 7.19 -8.96
N PHE A 287 17.14 7.72 -7.76
CA PHE A 287 16.49 9.02 -7.59
C PHE A 287 17.33 10.11 -8.26
N THR A 288 18.61 10.23 -7.88
CA THR A 288 19.55 11.22 -8.45
C THR A 288 19.75 11.05 -9.96
N GLN A 289 19.80 9.82 -10.47
CA GLN A 289 19.90 9.55 -11.91
C GLN A 289 18.65 9.96 -12.71
N VAL A 290 17.51 10.15 -12.05
CA VAL A 290 16.22 10.55 -12.67
C VAL A 290 15.89 12.02 -12.41
N THR A 291 16.20 12.56 -11.22
CA THR A 291 15.81 13.92 -10.79
C THR A 291 16.94 14.94 -10.78
N GLY A 292 18.20 14.49 -10.77
CA GLY A 292 19.38 15.34 -10.52
C GLY A 292 19.60 15.72 -9.05
N LEU A 293 18.70 15.33 -8.14
CA LEU A 293 18.73 15.68 -6.71
C LEU A 293 19.27 14.52 -5.86
N PRO A 294 19.87 14.77 -4.67
CA PRO A 294 20.24 13.70 -3.74
C PRO A 294 19.00 12.89 -3.31
N PRO A 295 19.16 11.63 -2.84
CA PRO A 295 18.04 10.87 -2.30
C PRO A 295 17.38 11.62 -1.11
N PRO A 296 16.03 11.68 -1.03
CA PRO A 296 15.33 12.48 -0.02
C PRO A 296 15.69 12.21 1.45
N LEU A 297 15.99 10.97 1.81
CA LEU A 297 16.40 10.60 3.17
C LEU A 297 17.90 10.30 3.20
N ASP A 298 18.63 10.98 4.08
CA ASP A 298 20.01 10.62 4.36
C ASP A 298 20.09 9.27 5.10
N LEU A 299 20.82 8.33 4.50
CA LEU A 299 21.08 7.01 5.06
C LEU A 299 22.04 7.05 6.26
N SER A 300 22.76 8.16 6.50
CA SER A 300 23.58 8.36 7.71
C SER A 300 22.77 8.26 9.01
N LEU A 301 21.49 8.63 8.96
CA LEU A 301 20.53 8.54 10.06
C LEU A 301 20.15 7.08 10.39
N VAL A 302 20.32 6.15 9.43
CA VAL A 302 19.87 4.76 9.53
C VAL A 302 20.87 3.77 8.88
N PRO A 303 22.13 3.71 9.36
CA PRO A 303 23.20 2.97 8.69
C PRO A 303 22.93 1.46 8.59
N GLU A 304 22.21 0.88 9.57
CA GLU A 304 21.76 -0.51 9.51
C GLU A 304 20.77 -0.81 8.37
N LEU A 305 20.03 0.19 7.88
CA LEU A 305 19.12 0.04 6.76
C LEU A 305 19.81 0.29 5.40
N ALA A 306 20.84 1.13 5.36
CA ALA A 306 21.54 1.52 4.13
C ALA A 306 21.91 0.32 3.24
N THR A 307 22.72 -0.60 3.77
CA THR A 307 23.16 -1.82 3.05
C THR A 307 21.99 -2.74 2.68
N LYS A 308 20.94 -2.79 3.51
CA LYS A 308 19.77 -3.64 3.27
C LYS A 308 18.92 -3.10 2.11
N LEU A 309 18.70 -1.78 2.07
CA LEU A 309 17.86 -1.10 1.07
C LEU A 309 18.55 -0.97 -0.30
N GLN A 310 19.87 -0.78 -0.33
CA GLN A 310 20.67 -0.80 -1.57
C GLN A 310 20.55 -2.15 -2.29
N ASN A 311 20.58 -3.26 -1.54
CA ASN A 311 20.56 -4.62 -2.06
C ASN A 311 19.17 -5.16 -2.46
N ILE A 312 18.11 -4.34 -2.45
CA ILE A 312 16.77 -4.78 -2.91
C ILE A 312 16.70 -4.67 -4.45
N PRO A 313 16.66 -5.79 -5.21
CA PRO A 313 16.54 -5.74 -6.65
C PRO A 313 15.16 -5.20 -7.07
N VAL A 314 15.14 -4.44 -8.17
CA VAL A 314 13.92 -4.07 -8.89
C VAL A 314 14.15 -4.39 -10.35
N LEU A 315 13.30 -5.24 -10.91
CA LEU A 315 13.34 -5.61 -12.31
C LEU A 315 12.49 -4.60 -13.09
N PRO A 316 13.04 -3.91 -14.10
CA PRO A 316 12.26 -3.03 -14.94
C PRO A 316 11.30 -3.85 -15.81
N CYS A 317 10.23 -3.21 -16.29
CA CYS A 317 9.43 -3.79 -17.38
C CYS A 317 8.77 -2.71 -18.23
N PHE A 318 8.58 -3.02 -19.51
CA PHE A 318 7.67 -2.27 -20.35
C PHE A 318 6.28 -2.87 -20.26
N SER A 319 5.27 -2.00 -20.35
CA SER A 319 3.86 -2.37 -20.37
C SER A 319 3.20 -1.71 -21.59
N LEU A 320 2.69 -2.52 -22.51
CA LEU A 320 2.09 -2.09 -23.76
C LEU A 320 0.56 -2.19 -23.65
N MET A 321 -0.11 -1.04 -23.81
CA MET A 321 -1.56 -0.89 -23.82
C MET A 321 -2.06 -1.00 -25.26
N LEU A 322 -3.03 -1.89 -25.50
CA LEU A 322 -3.65 -2.15 -26.80
C LEU A 322 -5.18 -2.03 -26.70
N ALA A 323 -5.84 -1.49 -27.73
CA ALA A 323 -7.28 -1.62 -27.91
C ALA A 323 -7.64 -2.09 -29.33
N PHE A 324 -8.58 -3.02 -29.40
CA PHE A 324 -9.11 -3.63 -30.61
C PHE A 324 -10.60 -3.35 -30.72
N LYS A 325 -11.08 -3.10 -31.94
CA LYS A 325 -12.50 -2.85 -32.20
C LYS A 325 -13.33 -4.13 -32.04
N GLU A 326 -12.85 -5.21 -32.63
CA GLU A 326 -13.44 -6.54 -32.53
C GLU A 326 -12.69 -7.39 -31.47
N PRO A 327 -13.35 -8.31 -30.73
CA PRO A 327 -12.69 -9.16 -29.74
C PRO A 327 -11.70 -10.16 -30.35
N LEU A 328 -10.61 -10.45 -29.63
CA LEU A 328 -9.59 -11.43 -30.02
C LEU A 328 -10.06 -12.87 -29.74
N SER A 329 -11.02 -13.35 -30.53
CA SER A 329 -11.67 -14.67 -30.38
C SER A 329 -10.70 -15.86 -30.50
N SER A 330 -9.57 -15.69 -31.18
CA SER A 330 -8.50 -16.70 -31.28
C SER A 330 -7.79 -17.00 -29.96
N ILE A 331 -7.95 -16.16 -28.92
CA ILE A 331 -7.30 -16.36 -27.61
C ILE A 331 -8.29 -16.99 -26.62
N PRO A 332 -8.15 -18.28 -26.25
CA PRO A 332 -9.11 -19.01 -25.40
C PRO A 332 -9.01 -18.67 -23.90
N VAL A 333 -8.15 -17.71 -23.53
CA VAL A 333 -7.88 -17.29 -22.15
C VAL A 333 -7.82 -15.76 -22.08
N LYS A 334 -8.12 -15.18 -20.90
CA LYS A 334 -8.12 -13.72 -20.71
C LYS A 334 -6.97 -13.21 -19.84
N GLY A 335 -6.09 -14.11 -19.41
CA GLY A 335 -4.70 -13.79 -19.04
C GLY A 335 -3.76 -14.96 -19.35
N LEU A 336 -2.57 -14.68 -19.86
CA LEU A 336 -1.58 -15.70 -20.22
C LEU A 336 -0.15 -15.29 -19.85
N SER A 337 0.64 -16.26 -19.35
CA SER A 337 2.09 -16.11 -19.30
C SER A 337 2.74 -16.66 -20.56
N PHE A 338 3.74 -15.96 -21.08
CA PHE A 338 4.58 -16.45 -22.17
C PHE A 338 5.77 -17.22 -21.60
N LYS A 339 6.10 -18.35 -22.23
CA LYS A 339 7.33 -19.12 -22.04
C LYS A 339 8.16 -19.02 -23.31
N ASN A 340 9.49 -19.04 -23.16
CA ASN A 340 10.45 -19.00 -24.26
C ASN A 340 10.25 -17.83 -25.25
N SER A 341 9.74 -16.70 -24.74
CA SER A 341 9.74 -15.40 -25.42
C SER A 341 10.87 -14.54 -24.85
N GLU A 342 11.62 -13.87 -25.72
CA GLU A 342 12.66 -12.93 -25.29
C GLU A 342 12.05 -11.58 -24.86
N ILE A 343 10.94 -11.18 -25.49
CA ILE A 343 10.36 -9.84 -25.37
C ILE A 343 9.19 -9.81 -24.36
N LEU A 344 8.28 -10.79 -24.36
CA LEU A 344 7.05 -10.78 -23.56
C LEU A 344 7.11 -11.74 -22.36
N SER A 345 6.46 -11.38 -21.26
CA SER A 345 6.26 -12.28 -20.11
C SER A 345 4.79 -12.53 -19.76
N TRP A 346 3.90 -11.54 -19.94
CA TRP A 346 2.47 -11.65 -19.64
C TRP A 346 1.63 -10.88 -20.65
N ALA A 347 0.39 -11.35 -20.88
CA ALA A 347 -0.68 -10.55 -21.46
C ALA A 347 -2.00 -10.78 -20.71
N HIS A 348 -2.86 -9.76 -20.61
CA HIS A 348 -4.24 -9.92 -20.13
C HIS A 348 -5.23 -8.96 -20.77
N CYS A 349 -6.51 -9.38 -20.79
CA CYS A 349 -7.62 -8.63 -21.33
C CYS A 349 -8.26 -7.74 -20.23
N GLU A 350 -7.87 -6.46 -20.20
CA GLU A 350 -8.36 -5.44 -19.27
C GLU A 350 -9.89 -5.33 -19.27
N SER A 351 -10.52 -5.34 -20.45
CA SER A 351 -11.97 -5.19 -20.61
C SER A 351 -12.80 -6.35 -20.02
N THR A 352 -12.17 -7.42 -19.52
CA THR A 352 -12.86 -8.52 -18.81
C THR A 352 -12.84 -8.39 -17.30
N LYS A 353 -12.21 -7.35 -16.76
CA LYS A 353 -12.22 -7.05 -15.32
C LYS A 353 -13.56 -6.43 -14.91
N PRO A 354 -14.12 -6.77 -13.73
CA PRO A 354 -15.37 -6.17 -13.24
C PRO A 354 -15.36 -4.64 -13.29
N GLY A 355 -16.44 -4.04 -13.82
CA GLY A 355 -16.61 -2.59 -13.90
C GLY A 355 -15.77 -1.85 -14.96
N ARG A 356 -15.09 -2.55 -15.88
CA ARG A 356 -14.50 -1.92 -17.08
C ARG A 356 -15.57 -1.79 -18.15
N SER A 357 -15.45 -0.79 -19.03
CA SER A 357 -16.35 -0.69 -20.18
C SER A 357 -16.01 -1.74 -21.25
N THR A 358 -17.02 -2.12 -22.03
CA THR A 358 -16.95 -3.22 -23.03
C THR A 358 -17.01 -2.72 -24.47
N ASP A 359 -16.86 -1.41 -24.70
CA ASP A 359 -17.00 -0.76 -26.03
C ASP A 359 -15.85 -1.08 -27.00
N SER A 360 -14.77 -1.70 -26.50
CA SER A 360 -13.61 -2.19 -27.24
C SER A 360 -12.92 -3.27 -26.40
N GLU A 361 -12.30 -4.27 -27.04
CA GLU A 361 -11.48 -5.23 -26.29
C GLU A 361 -10.09 -4.64 -26.05
N ARG A 362 -9.70 -4.55 -24.77
CA ARG A 362 -8.45 -3.91 -24.35
C ARG A 362 -7.50 -4.92 -23.74
N TRP A 363 -6.24 -4.88 -24.17
CA TRP A 363 -5.19 -5.79 -23.70
C TRP A 363 -3.99 -5.03 -23.13
N ILE A 364 -3.37 -5.59 -22.10
CA ILE A 364 -2.11 -5.13 -21.52
C ILE A 364 -1.10 -6.26 -21.68
N LEU A 365 0.03 -5.97 -22.32
CA LEU A 365 1.18 -6.85 -22.46
C LEU A 365 2.30 -6.33 -21.54
N HIS A 366 3.03 -7.20 -20.85
CA HIS A 366 4.23 -6.82 -20.10
C HIS A 366 5.46 -7.55 -20.64
N SER A 367 6.58 -6.83 -20.74
CA SER A 367 7.83 -7.38 -21.25
C SER A 367 8.48 -8.38 -20.29
N THR A 368 9.53 -9.06 -20.75
CA THR A 368 10.55 -9.65 -19.87
C THR A 368 11.37 -8.54 -19.18
N PRO A 369 12.02 -8.83 -18.04
CA PRO A 369 13.03 -7.96 -17.45
C PRO A 369 14.21 -7.72 -18.39
N ASP A 370 14.63 -8.73 -19.14
CA ASP A 370 15.89 -8.71 -19.89
C ASP A 370 15.77 -7.90 -21.17
N TYR A 371 14.63 -7.96 -21.86
CA TYR A 371 14.27 -7.00 -22.89
C TYR A 371 14.32 -5.57 -22.34
N ALA A 372 13.66 -5.32 -21.18
CA ALA A 372 13.61 -3.99 -20.59
C ALA A 372 15.00 -3.47 -20.16
N ASN A 373 15.85 -4.33 -19.60
CA ASN A 373 17.26 -4.04 -19.32
C ASN A 373 18.03 -3.71 -20.61
N SER A 374 17.83 -4.47 -21.70
CA SER A 374 18.52 -4.23 -22.98
C SER A 374 18.15 -2.88 -23.61
N VAL A 375 16.90 -2.44 -23.45
CA VAL A 375 16.43 -1.12 -23.89
C VAL A 375 17.00 -0.03 -22.98
N ILE A 376 16.98 -0.21 -21.67
CA ILE A 376 17.55 0.73 -20.69
C ILE A 376 19.06 0.90 -20.88
N ALA A 377 19.81 -0.16 -21.20
CA ALA A 377 21.23 -0.07 -21.50
C ALA A 377 21.54 0.81 -22.73
N LYS A 378 20.61 0.91 -23.69
CA LYS A 378 20.72 1.75 -24.90
C LYS A 378 20.19 3.17 -24.70
N THR A 379 19.28 3.39 -23.75
CA THR A 379 18.47 4.63 -23.64
C THR A 379 18.63 5.37 -22.30
N GLY A 380 19.27 4.75 -21.31
CA GLY A 380 19.42 5.29 -19.95
C GLY A 380 18.12 5.28 -19.14
N LEU A 381 18.21 5.83 -17.91
CA LEU A 381 17.05 5.96 -17.01
C LEU A 381 16.21 7.22 -17.24
N GLN A 382 16.65 8.12 -18.12
CA GLN A 382 15.92 9.33 -18.46
C GLN A 382 14.57 9.02 -19.15
N LYS A 383 13.70 10.03 -19.21
CA LYS A 383 12.37 9.90 -19.81
C LYS A 383 12.49 9.65 -21.32
N LEU A 384 11.94 8.53 -21.79
CA LEU A 384 11.98 8.15 -23.21
C LEU A 384 11.18 9.11 -24.08
N SER A 385 11.61 9.28 -25.34
CA SER A 385 10.86 10.01 -26.36
C SER A 385 9.66 9.21 -26.85
N SER A 386 8.69 9.89 -27.48
CA SER A 386 7.55 9.23 -28.14
C SER A 386 8.01 8.25 -29.22
N GLU A 387 9.04 8.61 -30.00
CA GLU A 387 9.60 7.75 -31.05
C GLU A 387 10.18 6.44 -30.47
N THR A 388 10.92 6.52 -29.36
CA THR A 388 11.44 5.33 -28.68
C THR A 388 10.31 4.48 -28.10
N LEU A 389 9.27 5.09 -27.53
CA LEU A 389 8.10 4.36 -27.02
C LEU A 389 7.27 3.72 -28.14
N ASN A 390 7.19 4.33 -29.33
CA ASN A 390 6.54 3.75 -30.49
C ASN A 390 7.30 2.51 -30.98
N LYS A 391 8.63 2.60 -31.15
CA LYS A 391 9.48 1.46 -31.52
C LYS A 391 9.36 0.28 -30.54
N ILE A 392 9.33 0.56 -29.24
CA ILE A 392 9.09 -0.47 -28.20
C ILE A 392 7.68 -1.07 -28.30
N SER A 393 6.68 -0.24 -28.66
CA SER A 393 5.31 -0.72 -28.88
C SER A 393 5.23 -1.66 -30.09
N GLU A 394 5.89 -1.29 -31.19
CA GLU A 394 6.00 -2.09 -32.42
C GLU A 394 6.74 -3.42 -32.16
N GLU A 395 7.86 -3.40 -31.44
CA GLU A 395 8.61 -4.60 -31.04
C GLU A 395 7.78 -5.56 -30.17
N MET A 396 7.15 -5.04 -29.11
CA MET A 396 6.31 -5.84 -28.21
C MET A 396 5.01 -6.34 -28.88
N PHE A 397 4.42 -5.57 -29.80
CA PHE A 397 3.25 -6.04 -30.56
C PHE A 397 3.63 -7.07 -31.61
N LYS A 398 4.78 -6.90 -32.28
CA LYS A 398 5.29 -7.87 -33.26
C LYS A 398 5.55 -9.25 -32.64
N GLU A 399 6.12 -9.31 -31.44
CA GLU A 399 6.27 -10.57 -30.68
C GLU A 399 4.90 -11.23 -30.46
N PHE A 400 3.87 -10.45 -30.11
CA PHE A 400 2.52 -10.95 -29.90
C PHE A 400 1.88 -11.47 -31.20
N GLN A 401 2.12 -10.81 -32.35
CA GLN A 401 1.72 -11.34 -33.66
C GLN A 401 2.49 -12.60 -34.05
N CYS A 402 3.79 -12.69 -33.77
CA CYS A 402 4.63 -13.85 -34.05
C CYS A 402 4.19 -15.11 -33.28
N SER A 403 3.49 -14.97 -32.15
CA SER A 403 2.85 -16.09 -31.44
C SER A 403 1.66 -16.73 -32.19
N GLY A 404 1.17 -16.10 -33.27
CA GLY A 404 -0.01 -16.53 -34.01
C GLY A 404 -1.36 -16.28 -33.30
N LEU A 405 -1.34 -15.79 -32.05
CA LEU A 405 -2.55 -15.51 -31.26
C LEU A 405 -3.36 -14.31 -31.79
N VAL A 406 -2.74 -13.39 -32.54
CA VAL A 406 -3.36 -12.14 -33.00
C VAL A 406 -2.98 -11.83 -34.45
N SER A 407 -3.98 -11.69 -35.31
CA SER A 407 -3.85 -11.24 -36.70
C SER A 407 -4.38 -9.83 -36.95
N SER A 408 -5.34 -9.36 -36.15
CA SER A 408 -5.93 -8.02 -36.22
C SER A 408 -4.94 -6.94 -35.73
N LEU A 409 -4.95 -5.77 -36.39
CA LEU A 409 -4.26 -4.58 -35.88
C LEU A 409 -5.10 -3.89 -34.78
N PRO A 410 -4.47 -3.36 -33.72
CA PRO A 410 -5.14 -2.50 -32.75
C PRO A 410 -5.41 -1.10 -33.35
N PHE A 411 -6.48 -0.45 -32.91
CA PHE A 411 -6.74 0.97 -33.23
C PHE A 411 -6.09 1.94 -32.21
N PHE A 412 -5.58 1.40 -31.10
CA PHE A 412 -4.79 2.15 -30.14
C PHE A 412 -3.65 1.28 -29.63
N MET A 413 -2.43 1.83 -29.61
CA MET A 413 -1.22 1.14 -29.17
C MET A 413 -0.28 2.13 -28.45
N LYS A 414 0.17 1.80 -27.23
CA LYS A 414 1.06 2.69 -26.44
C LYS A 414 1.86 1.98 -25.35
N ALA A 415 3.19 2.08 -25.39
CA ALA A 415 4.08 1.58 -24.34
C ALA A 415 4.24 2.54 -23.14
N HIS A 416 4.57 1.95 -21.99
CA HIS A 416 4.95 2.60 -20.73
C HIS A 416 6.16 1.87 -20.12
N ARG A 417 7.02 2.55 -19.36
CA ARG A 417 8.21 1.98 -18.68
C ARG A 417 8.11 2.12 -17.16
N TRP A 418 8.26 1.00 -16.45
CA TRP A 418 8.46 0.93 -15.00
C TRP A 418 9.96 0.75 -14.68
#